data_AF-A0A820BU75-F1
#
_entry.id   AF-A0A820BU75-F1
#
_cell.length_a   1.000
_cell.length_b   1.000
_cell.length_c   1.000
_cell.angle_alpha   90.00
_cell.angle_beta   90.00
_cell.angle_gamma   90.00
#
_symmetry.space_group_name_H-M   'P 1'
#
loop_
_entity.id
_entity.type
_entity.pdbx_description
1 polymer ?
#
loop_
_entity_poly.entity_id
_entity_poly.type
_entity_poly.pdbx_seq_one_letter_code
_entity_poly.pdbx_strand_id
1 'polypeptide(L)'
;MWKVLIFCLFIKLINGNYSDPIYPVLNPCLAILNRLSDMASAFLNCAVSRARPFKLCEGCVDNFARLQDLIRLLDITYSDVDKAITCKRFLESYDTIQIVAQLISFVQNIWISSYCDSKFKKKMRIFVLTNM
;
A
#
# COMPACT_ATOMS: atom_id res chain seq x y z
N MET A 1 -17.05 35.77 6.15
CA MET A 1 -16.01 35.20 7.03
C MET A 1 -16.45 33.93 7.78
N TRP A 2 -17.72 33.77 8.17
CA TRP A 2 -18.22 32.56 8.87
C TRP A 2 -18.04 31.23 8.10
N LYS A 3 -18.15 31.25 6.76
CA LYS A 3 -18.06 30.02 5.93
C LYS A 3 -16.71 29.29 6.04
N VAL A 4 -15.61 30.00 6.30
CA VAL A 4 -14.26 29.41 6.43
C VAL A 4 -14.11 28.67 7.76
N LEU A 5 -14.71 29.17 8.84
CA LEU A 5 -14.70 28.52 10.15
C LEU A 5 -15.45 27.18 10.16
N ILE A 6 -16.57 27.08 9.43
CA ILE A 6 -17.30 25.80 9.26
C ILE A 6 -16.43 24.78 8.53
N PHE A 7 -15.70 25.20 7.49
CA PHE A 7 -14.84 24.31 6.71
C PHE A 7 -13.63 23.82 7.54
N CYS A 8 -13.04 24.68 8.38
CA CYS A 8 -11.97 24.28 9.30
C CYS A 8 -12.44 23.33 10.42
N LEU A 9 -13.69 23.45 10.89
CA LEU A 9 -14.27 22.51 11.85
C LEU A 9 -14.49 21.12 11.23
N PHE A 10 -14.90 21.06 9.96
CA PHE A 10 -14.97 19.78 9.22
C PHE A 10 -13.59 19.15 9.01
N ILE A 11 -12.55 19.93 8.70
CA ILE A 11 -11.19 19.40 8.50
C ILE A 11 -10.59 18.87 9.82
N LYS A 12 -10.92 19.46 10.98
CA LYS A 12 -10.47 18.93 12.27
C LYS A 12 -11.15 17.61 12.67
N LEU A 13 -12.31 17.28 12.08
CA LEU A 13 -13.03 16.03 12.34
C LEU A 13 -12.52 14.85 11.50
N ILE A 14 -11.91 15.10 10.33
CA ILE A 14 -11.26 14.04 9.53
C ILE A 14 -9.84 13.69 9.98
N ASN A 15 -9.23 14.48 10.88
CA ASN A 15 -7.97 14.15 11.56
C ASN A 15 -8.20 13.59 12.98
N GLY A 16 -9.44 13.27 13.34
CA GLY A 16 -9.75 12.52 14.53
C GLY A 16 -9.35 11.06 14.31
N ASN A 17 -8.38 10.60 15.08
CA ASN A 17 -7.95 9.21 15.19
C ASN A 17 -9.21 8.29 15.28
N TYR A 18 -9.63 7.67 14.16
CA TYR A 18 -10.82 6.81 14.11
C TYR A 18 -10.56 5.60 15.01
N SER A 19 -11.05 5.70 16.24
CA SER A 19 -11.03 4.62 17.22
C SER A 19 -12.49 4.20 17.38
N ASP A 20 -12.87 3.11 16.71
CA ASP A 20 -14.18 2.50 16.83
C ASP A 20 -14.39 2.02 18.29
N PRO A 21 -15.47 2.42 18.99
CA PRO A 21 -15.68 2.10 20.40
C PRO A 21 -15.98 0.61 20.68
N ILE A 22 -15.99 -0.27 19.67
CA ILE A 22 -16.35 -1.69 19.81
C ILE A 22 -15.13 -2.63 19.91
N TYR A 23 -13.89 -2.20 19.59
CA TYR A 23 -12.71 -3.07 19.64
C TYR A 23 -11.53 -2.46 20.44
N PRO A 24 -11.36 -2.82 21.73
CA PRO A 24 -10.30 -2.28 22.58
C PRO A 24 -8.91 -2.91 22.35
N VAL A 25 -8.72 -3.66 21.26
CA VAL A 25 -7.42 -4.17 20.79
C VAL A 25 -7.43 -4.03 19.26
N LEU A 26 -6.50 -3.26 18.69
CA LEU A 26 -6.43 -3.06 17.25
C LEU A 26 -6.24 -4.43 16.57
N ASN A 27 -7.30 -4.93 15.91
CA ASN A 27 -7.26 -6.17 15.14
C ASN A 27 -6.02 -6.13 14.20
N PRO A 28 -5.16 -7.16 14.20
CA PRO A 28 -3.92 -7.17 13.42
C PRO A 28 -4.17 -6.95 11.93
N CYS A 29 -5.32 -7.41 11.41
CA CYS A 29 -5.72 -7.18 10.03
C CYS A 29 -6.04 -5.71 9.76
N LEU A 30 -6.68 -5.02 10.71
CA LEU A 30 -6.95 -3.57 10.59
C LEU A 30 -5.65 -2.75 10.73
N ALA A 31 -4.72 -3.19 11.59
CA ALA A 31 -3.39 -2.58 11.67
C ALA A 31 -2.64 -2.70 10.33
N ILE A 32 -2.64 -3.88 9.73
CA ILE A 32 -2.03 -4.12 8.41
C ILE A 32 -2.75 -3.31 7.34
N LEU A 33 -4.08 -3.24 7.36
CA LEU A 33 -4.88 -2.46 6.41
C LEU A 33 -4.52 -0.97 6.45
N ASN A 34 -4.41 -0.37 7.64
CA ASN A 34 -4.02 1.02 7.80
C ASN A 34 -2.61 1.27 7.22
N ARG A 35 -1.65 0.39 7.53
CA ARG A 35 -0.30 0.49 6.98
C ARG A 35 -0.27 0.27 5.46
N LEU A 36 -1.09 -0.63 4.94
CA LEU A 36 -1.23 -0.88 3.50
C LEU A 36 -1.73 0.38 2.80
N SER A 37 -2.72 1.07 3.35
CA SER A 37 -3.25 2.34 2.83
C SER A 37 -2.17 3.44 2.76
N ASP A 38 -1.43 3.63 3.86
CA ASP A 38 -0.35 4.63 3.92
C ASP A 38 0.74 4.35 2.89
N MET A 39 1.20 3.09 2.81
CA MET A 39 2.29 2.70 1.91
C MET A 39 1.85 2.68 0.46
N ALA A 40 0.61 2.28 0.16
CA ALA A 40 0.06 2.34 -1.19
C ALA A 40 -0.03 3.79 -1.68
N SER A 41 -0.52 4.69 -0.83
CA SER A 41 -0.59 6.13 -1.14
C SER A 41 0.81 6.72 -1.38
N ALA A 42 1.79 6.37 -0.55
CA ALA A 42 3.18 6.79 -0.73
C ALA A 42 3.80 6.25 -2.04
N PHE A 43 3.54 4.99 -2.37
CA PHE A 43 3.97 4.40 -3.64
C PHE A 43 3.33 5.11 -4.84
N LEU A 44 2.01 5.31 -4.83
CA LEU A 44 1.31 5.96 -5.93
C LEU A 44 1.77 7.41 -6.13
N ASN A 45 1.94 8.15 -5.04
CA ASN A 45 2.50 9.51 -5.09
C ASN A 45 3.91 9.52 -5.70
N CYS A 46 4.77 8.57 -5.30
CA CYS A 46 6.09 8.42 -5.89
C CYS A 46 6.02 8.07 -7.39
N ALA A 47 5.16 7.12 -7.77
CA ALA A 47 4.99 6.68 -9.15
C ALA A 47 4.53 7.83 -10.06
N VAL A 48 3.52 8.60 -9.63
CA VAL A 48 2.98 9.73 -10.39
C VAL A 48 4.00 10.87 -10.48
N SER A 49 4.62 11.26 -9.37
CA SER A 49 5.64 12.34 -9.37
C SER A 49 6.88 12.02 -10.21
N ARG A 50 7.15 10.73 -10.45
CA ARG A 50 8.28 10.24 -11.27
C ARG A 50 7.84 9.65 -12.60
N ALA A 51 6.63 9.95 -13.06
CA ALA A 51 6.15 9.54 -14.37
C ALA A 51 6.88 10.28 -15.50
N ARG A 52 7.32 11.53 -15.27
CA ARG A 52 8.00 12.38 -16.25
C ARG A 52 9.15 13.20 -15.60
N PRO A 53 10.42 12.99 -16.01
CA PRO A 53 10.90 11.86 -16.80
C PRO A 53 10.69 10.54 -16.06
N PHE A 54 10.53 9.43 -16.79
CA PHE A 54 10.19 8.13 -16.19
C PHE A 54 11.32 7.61 -15.27
N LYS A 55 11.11 7.68 -13.95
CA LYS A 55 12.08 7.32 -12.90
C LYS A 55 11.46 6.46 -11.78
N LEU A 56 10.37 5.76 -12.06
CA LEU A 56 9.65 4.92 -11.08
C LEU A 56 10.55 3.86 -10.45
N CYS A 57 11.24 3.06 -11.27
CA CYS A 57 12.01 1.90 -10.79
C CYS A 57 13.17 2.29 -9.86
N GLU A 58 13.83 3.42 -10.10
CA GLU A 58 14.98 3.86 -9.30
C GLU A 58 14.53 4.64 -8.06
N GLY A 59 13.43 5.40 -8.15
CA GLY A 59 13.01 6.31 -7.09
C GLY A 59 11.92 5.78 -6.17
N CYS A 60 11.23 4.68 -6.54
CA CYS A 60 10.08 4.16 -5.80
C CYS A 60 10.24 2.69 -5.37
N VAL A 61 11.42 2.09 -5.57
CA VAL A 61 11.69 0.68 -5.22
C VAL A 61 11.45 0.40 -3.74
N ASP A 62 11.88 1.29 -2.85
CA ASP A 62 11.72 1.09 -1.41
C ASP A 62 10.24 1.12 -0.99
N ASN A 63 9.45 2.04 -1.57
CA ASN A 63 8.01 2.13 -1.33
C ASN A 63 7.29 0.87 -1.82
N PHE A 64 7.67 0.38 -3.01
CA PHE A 64 7.10 -0.85 -3.56
C PHE A 64 7.48 -2.09 -2.74
N ALA A 65 8.74 -2.20 -2.31
CA ALA A 65 9.22 -3.32 -1.49
C ALA A 65 8.47 -3.39 -0.15
N ARG A 66 8.34 -2.27 0.55
CA ARG A 66 7.58 -2.18 1.81
C ARG A 66 6.11 -2.53 1.63
N LEU A 67 5.51 -2.10 0.52
CA LEU A 67 4.14 -2.47 0.19
C LEU A 67 4.01 -3.97 -0.09
N GLN A 68 4.99 -4.56 -0.78
CA GLN A 68 5.02 -6.00 -1.04
C GLN A 68 5.16 -6.82 0.25
N ASP A 69 5.92 -6.33 1.23
CA ASP A 69 6.04 -6.97 2.54
C ASP A 69 4.71 -6.93 3.31
N LEU A 70 3.98 -5.82 3.25
CA LEU A 70 2.62 -5.72 3.82
C LEU A 70 1.63 -6.66 3.13
N ILE A 71 1.72 -6.80 1.80
CA ILE A 71 0.91 -7.76 1.05
C ILE A 71 1.21 -9.19 1.51
N ARG A 72 2.49 -9.55 1.69
CA ARG A 72 2.86 -10.87 2.24
C ARG A 72 2.34 -11.06 3.67
N LEU A 73 2.39 -10.01 4.49
CA LEU A 73 1.86 -10.05 5.85
C LEU A 73 0.36 -10.38 5.88
N LEU A 74 -0.42 -9.94 4.90
CA LEU A 74 -1.84 -10.32 4.79
C LEU A 74 -2.06 -11.82 4.57
N ASP A 75 -1.14 -12.49 3.86
CA ASP A 75 -1.23 -13.93 3.58
C ASP A 75 -0.82 -14.78 4.80
N ILE A 76 0.04 -14.28 5.68
CA ILE A 76 0.58 -15.06 6.82
C ILE A 76 -0.02 -14.69 8.18
N THR A 77 -0.67 -13.53 8.29
CA THR A 77 -1.31 -13.09 9.55
C THR A 77 -2.75 -13.58 9.59
N TYR A 78 -3.19 -14.04 10.76
CA TYR A 78 -4.55 -14.52 10.99
C TYR A 78 -5.40 -13.48 11.70
N SER A 79 -6.72 -13.53 11.49
CA SER A 79 -7.65 -12.66 12.19
C SER A 79 -7.78 -13.05 13.66
N ASP A 80 -7.82 -12.06 14.55
CA ASP A 80 -8.12 -12.28 15.97
C ASP A 80 -9.59 -12.70 16.18
N VAL A 81 -10.47 -12.34 15.25
CA VAL A 81 -11.91 -12.68 15.28
C VAL A 81 -12.13 -14.14 14.88
N ASP A 82 -11.37 -14.62 13.89
CA ASP A 82 -11.40 -16.00 13.42
C ASP A 82 -9.99 -16.45 13.06
N LYS A 83 -9.38 -17.25 13.95
CA LYS A 83 -8.01 -17.75 13.82
C LYS A 83 -7.84 -18.76 12.68
N ALA A 84 -8.92 -19.18 12.02
CA ALA A 84 -8.86 -20.07 10.86
C ALA A 84 -8.73 -19.29 9.53
N ILE A 85 -8.97 -17.97 9.53
CA ILE A 85 -8.88 -17.15 8.31
C ILE A 85 -7.71 -16.19 8.37
N THR A 86 -7.02 -16.06 7.23
CA THR A 86 -5.96 -15.06 7.06
C THR A 86 -6.55 -13.67 6.95
N CYS A 87 -5.77 -12.65 7.30
CA CYS A 87 -6.18 -11.26 7.16
C CYS A 87 -6.55 -10.90 5.74
N LYS A 88 -5.88 -11.49 4.74
CA LYS A 88 -6.30 -11.35 3.35
C LYS A 88 -7.74 -11.81 3.12
N ARG A 89 -8.06 -13.05 3.53
CA ARG A 89 -9.43 -13.56 3.39
C ARG A 89 -10.42 -12.72 4.18
N PHE A 90 -10.08 -12.36 5.41
CA PHE A 90 -10.90 -11.50 6.27
C PHE A 90 -11.15 -10.12 5.64
N LEU A 91 -10.22 -9.54 4.91
CA LEU A 91 -10.40 -8.23 4.26
C LEU A 91 -11.06 -8.33 2.87
N GLU A 92 -11.05 -9.50 2.25
CA GLU A 92 -11.63 -9.73 0.92
C GLU A 92 -13.02 -10.38 0.95
N SER A 93 -13.42 -11.05 2.05
CA SER A 93 -14.62 -11.89 2.08
C SER A 93 -15.93 -11.19 2.46
N TYR A 94 -15.87 -10.05 3.14
CA TYR A 94 -17.09 -9.46 3.73
C TYR A 94 -17.78 -8.40 2.86
N ASP A 95 -17.06 -7.80 1.90
CA ASP A 95 -17.60 -6.71 1.09
C ASP A 95 -17.94 -7.15 -0.33
N THR A 96 -19.03 -6.61 -0.88
CA THR A 96 -19.42 -6.80 -2.29
C THR A 96 -18.36 -6.26 -3.26
N ILE A 97 -17.53 -5.32 -2.80
CA ILE A 97 -16.41 -4.75 -3.56
C ILE A 97 -15.12 -5.03 -2.79
N GLN A 98 -14.25 -5.85 -3.37
CA GLN A 98 -12.97 -6.20 -2.78
C GLN A 98 -11.92 -5.10 -3.05
N ILE A 99 -12.08 -3.94 -2.40
CA ILE A 99 -11.21 -2.77 -2.63
C ILE A 99 -9.74 -3.10 -2.35
N VAL A 100 -9.46 -3.88 -1.30
CA VAL A 100 -8.10 -4.28 -0.94
C VAL A 100 -7.47 -5.12 -2.05
N ALA A 101 -8.18 -6.14 -2.57
CA ALA A 101 -7.70 -6.96 -3.68
C ALA A 101 -7.45 -6.13 -4.94
N GLN A 102 -8.35 -5.20 -5.26
CA GLN A 102 -8.22 -4.30 -6.41
C GLN A 102 -7.01 -3.37 -6.27
N LEU A 103 -6.77 -2.80 -5.08
CA LEU A 103 -5.61 -1.96 -4.80
C LEU A 103 -4.30 -2.74 -4.98
N ILE A 104 -4.24 -3.95 -4.40
CA ILE A 104 -3.06 -4.82 -4.52
C ILE A 104 -2.78 -5.13 -6.00
N SER A 105 -3.81 -5.52 -6.75
CA SER A 105 -3.69 -5.80 -8.19
C SER A 105 -3.23 -4.58 -8.97
N PHE A 106 -3.82 -3.41 -8.71
CA PHE A 106 -3.49 -2.17 -9.39
C PHE A 106 -2.02 -1.77 -9.19
N VAL A 107 -1.53 -1.79 -7.95
CA VAL A 107 -0.13 -1.43 -7.66
C VAL A 107 0.84 -2.45 -8.25
N GLN A 108 0.54 -3.75 -8.15
CA GLN A 108 1.36 -4.79 -8.76
C GLN A 108 1.44 -4.62 -10.29
N ASN A 109 0.32 -4.29 -10.93
CA ASN A 109 0.28 -4.05 -12.37
C ASN A 109 1.13 -2.84 -12.79
N ILE A 110 1.12 -1.74 -12.03
CA ILE A 110 2.02 -0.59 -12.29
C ILE A 110 3.48 -1.03 -12.27
N TRP A 111 3.90 -1.83 -11.28
CA TRP A 111 5.28 -2.29 -11.18
C TRP A 111 5.68 -3.23 -12.33
N ILE A 112 4.83 -4.23 -12.62
CA ILE A 112 5.08 -5.23 -13.65
C ILE A 112 5.14 -4.57 -15.04
N SER A 113 4.17 -3.73 -15.38
CA SER A 113 4.13 -2.99 -16.65
C SER A 113 5.28 -2.00 -16.83
N SER A 114 5.91 -1.58 -15.72
CA SER A 114 7.09 -0.72 -15.74
C SER A 114 8.40 -1.46 -16.07
N TYR A 115 8.36 -2.80 -16.16
CA TYR A 115 9.51 -3.68 -16.43
C TYR A 115 10.71 -3.43 -15.50
N CYS A 116 10.46 -3.01 -14.25
CA CYS A 116 11.52 -2.64 -13.32
C CYS A 116 12.48 -3.81 -13.03
N ASP A 117 11.94 -5.03 -12.87
CA ASP A 117 12.76 -6.22 -12.59
C ASP A 117 13.70 -6.58 -13.74
N SER A 118 13.26 -6.36 -14.99
CA SER A 118 14.09 -6.56 -16.19
C SER A 118 15.24 -5.54 -16.26
N LYS A 119 14.97 -4.27 -15.91
CA LYS A 119 16.01 -3.23 -15.86
C LYS A 119 17.05 -3.51 -14.77
N PHE A 120 16.65 -4.01 -13.60
CA PHE A 120 17.60 -4.42 -12.57
C PHE A 120 18.48 -5.59 -13.01
N LYS A 121 17.88 -6.63 -13.63
CA LYS A 121 18.64 -7.76 -14.19
C LYS A 121 19.61 -7.30 -15.30
N LYS A 122 19.20 -6.36 -16.15
CA LYS A 122 20.04 -5.78 -17.20
C LYS A 122 21.18 -4.93 -16.64
N LYS A 123 20.91 -4.09 -15.64
CA LYS A 123 21.92 -3.25 -14.96
C LYS A 123 22.99 -4.12 -14.29
N MET A 124 22.58 -5.22 -13.66
CA MET A 124 23.49 -6.18 -13.05
C MET A 124 24.33 -6.93 -14.09
N ARG A 125 23.73 -7.33 -15.23
CA ARG A 125 24.49 -7.98 -16.32
C ARG A 125 25.51 -7.03 -16.97
N ILE A 126 25.16 -5.76 -17.19
CA ILE A 126 26.11 -4.76 -17.70
C ILE A 126 27.24 -4.54 -16.70
N PHE A 127 26.94 -4.44 -15.41
CA PHE A 127 27.97 -4.27 -14.38
C PHE A 127 28.97 -5.44 -14.32
N VAL A 128 28.51 -6.69 -14.52
CA VAL A 128 29.43 -7.84 -14.61
C VAL A 128 30.29 -7.76 -15.88
N LEU A 129 29.72 -7.34 -17.01
CA LEU A 129 30.46 -7.23 -18.28
C LEU A 129 31.43 -6.04 -18.34
N THR A 130 31.20 -4.97 -17.57
CA THR A 130 32.10 -3.80 -17.50
C THR A 130 33.22 -3.94 -16.46
N ASN A 131 33.16 -4.95 -15.58
CA ASN A 131 34.19 -5.24 -14.58
C ASN A 131 34.94 -6.55 -14.90
N MET A 132 34.90 -6.98 -16.17
CA MET A 132 35.67 -8.10 -16.71
C MET A 132 36.66 -7.61 -17.74
#